data_AF-A0A353LSQ6-F1
#
_entry.id   AF-A0A353LSQ6-F1
#
_cell.length_a   1.000
_cell.length_b   1.000
_cell.length_c   1.000
_cell.angle_alpha   90.00
_cell.angle_beta   90.00
_cell.angle_gamma   90.00
#
_symmetry.space_group_name_H-M   'P 1'
#
loop_
_entity.id
_entity.type
_entity.pdbx_description
1 polymer ?
#
loop_
_entity_poly.entity_id
_entity_poly.type
_entity_poly.pdbx_seq_one_letter_code
_entity_poly.pdbx_strand_id
1 'polypeptide(L)'
;YSAKGSRQAGVSDEELLEVDGVSATPHSLPMALALILAGLVGLPIGAHFLINGATEIAREFQVGEEVIGLSLVAIGTSLPEFATTLAAAFRRHSDVAIGNVIGSNVFNLLAIMGATAMVAPVPVPPGFLALDIWVMVFSAFVLLPFILRRGVINWPVGMLFILAYIGYLIFIFYDGRKMMMTIG
;
A
#
# COMPACT_ATOMS: atom_id res chain seq x y z
N TYR A 1 -1.39 -58.28 13.45
CA TYR A 1 -2.40 -58.51 14.50
C TYR A 1 -2.72 -57.15 15.12
N SER A 2 -3.69 -56.42 14.56
CA SER A 2 -5.05 -56.22 15.12
C SER A 2 -5.07 -55.22 16.28
N ALA A 3 -5.92 -54.22 16.40
CA ALA A 3 -6.89 -53.48 15.57
C ALA A 3 -7.61 -52.53 16.55
N LYS A 4 -8.35 -51.56 15.98
CA LYS A 4 -9.31 -50.63 16.61
C LYS A 4 -8.68 -49.39 17.24
N GLY A 5 -9.05 -48.16 16.87
CA GLY A 5 -10.24 -47.74 16.14
C GLY A 5 -10.96 -46.71 16.99
N SER A 6 -10.78 -45.44 16.65
CA SER A 6 -11.62 -44.34 17.11
C SER A 6 -11.90 -43.45 15.90
N ARG A 7 -12.98 -43.78 15.18
CA ARG A 7 -13.71 -42.84 14.33
C ARG A 7 -14.40 -41.83 15.23
N GLN A 8 -14.19 -40.54 14.97
CA GLN A 8 -15.12 -39.42 15.16
C GLN A 8 -14.32 -38.16 14.76
N ALA A 9 -14.81 -37.22 13.96
CA ALA A 9 -16.06 -37.09 13.23
C ALA A 9 -15.73 -36.17 12.03
N GLY A 10 -16.54 -36.25 10.97
CA GLY A 10 -16.34 -35.47 9.76
C GLY A 10 -16.31 -33.98 10.06
N VAL A 11 -15.16 -33.37 9.78
CA VAL A 11 -15.09 -31.95 9.47
C VAL A 11 -15.69 -31.86 8.07
N SER A 12 -16.90 -31.32 7.96
CA SER A 12 -17.51 -31.05 6.65
C SER A 12 -16.59 -30.07 5.90
N ASP A 13 -16.50 -30.19 4.58
CA ASP A 13 -15.72 -29.24 3.76
C ASP A 13 -16.18 -27.78 3.99
N GLU A 14 -17.39 -27.57 4.53
CA GLU A 14 -17.92 -26.30 5.01
C GLU A 14 -17.18 -25.74 6.24
N GLU A 15 -16.79 -26.60 7.19
CA GLU A 15 -16.11 -26.21 8.44
C GLU A 15 -14.61 -25.90 8.19
N LEU A 16 -14.00 -26.48 7.14
CA LEU A 16 -12.67 -26.06 6.66
C LEU A 16 -12.69 -24.75 5.87
N LEU A 17 -13.85 -24.35 5.33
CA LEU A 17 -14.05 -23.06 4.66
C LEU A 17 -14.46 -21.95 5.62
N GLU A 18 -14.79 -22.27 6.88
CA GLU A 18 -15.10 -21.31 7.95
C GLU A 18 -13.85 -20.76 8.69
N VAL A 19 -12.64 -21.14 8.28
CA VAL A 19 -11.39 -20.56 8.80
C VAL A 19 -11.05 -19.28 8.02
N ASP A 20 -11.82 -18.21 8.23
CA ASP A 20 -11.38 -16.80 8.18
C ASP A 20 -12.59 -15.88 8.14
N GLY A 21 -13.09 -15.40 9.30
CA GLY A 21 -13.74 -14.09 9.49
C GLY A 21 -14.83 -13.56 8.53
N VAL A 22 -15.34 -14.35 7.58
CA VAL A 22 -16.27 -13.93 6.54
C VAL A 22 -17.66 -14.44 6.90
N SER A 23 -18.31 -13.74 7.81
CA SER A 23 -19.77 -13.74 7.82
C SER A 23 -20.25 -12.89 6.64
N ALA A 24 -20.77 -13.55 5.61
CA ALA A 24 -21.37 -13.02 4.37
C ALA A 24 -20.41 -12.75 3.20
N THR A 25 -19.94 -13.82 2.54
CA THR A 25 -19.75 -13.74 1.08
C THR A 25 -21.12 -13.41 0.46
N PRO A 26 -21.24 -12.43 -0.44
CA PRO A 26 -22.51 -12.12 -1.09
C PRO A 26 -23.10 -13.39 -1.72
N HIS A 27 -24.32 -13.75 -1.32
CA HIS A 27 -24.99 -14.98 -1.77
C HIS A 27 -25.28 -14.99 -3.28
N SER A 28 -25.05 -13.87 -3.99
CA SER A 28 -25.26 -13.76 -5.44
C SER A 28 -24.14 -12.97 -6.12
N LEU A 29 -23.71 -13.46 -7.30
CA LEU A 29 -22.71 -12.81 -8.15
C LEU A 29 -23.02 -11.33 -8.47
N PRO A 30 -24.28 -10.93 -8.74
CA PRO A 30 -24.61 -9.53 -8.98
C PRO A 30 -24.33 -8.63 -7.76
N MET A 31 -24.59 -9.13 -6.55
CA MET A 31 -24.28 -8.39 -5.32
C MET A 31 -22.76 -8.23 -5.15
N ALA A 32 -21.98 -9.28 -5.44
CA ALA A 32 -20.51 -9.22 -5.41
C ALA A 32 -19.98 -8.15 -6.37
N LEU A 33 -20.44 -8.16 -7.62
CA LEU A 33 -20.04 -7.19 -8.64
C LEU A 33 -20.45 -5.76 -8.24
N ALA A 34 -21.66 -5.58 -7.70
CA ALA A 34 -22.11 -4.28 -7.21
C ALA A 34 -21.22 -3.74 -6.09
N LEU A 35 -20.84 -4.58 -5.12
CA LEU A 35 -19.94 -4.21 -4.02
C LEU A 35 -18.52 -3.89 -4.52
N ILE A 36 -17.99 -4.67 -5.47
CA ILE A 36 -16.69 -4.40 -6.10
C ILE A 36 -16.70 -3.05 -6.81
N LEU A 37 -17.73 -2.78 -7.63
CA LEU A 37 -17.87 -1.51 -8.33
C LEU A 37 -18.03 -0.34 -7.37
N ALA A 38 -18.83 -0.51 -6.31
CA ALA A 38 -18.99 0.49 -5.26
C ALA A 38 -17.67 0.81 -4.57
N GLY A 39 -16.85 -0.20 -4.26
CA GLY A 39 -15.51 0.00 -3.71
C GLY A 39 -14.56 0.68 -4.69
N LEU A 40 -14.52 0.21 -5.94
CA LEU A 40 -13.65 0.72 -7.01
C LEU A 40 -13.89 2.21 -7.30
N VAL A 41 -15.14 2.66 -7.24
CA VAL A 41 -15.52 4.06 -7.46
C VAL A 41 -15.48 4.86 -6.16
N GLY A 42 -15.95 4.28 -5.06
CA GLY A 42 -16.06 4.96 -3.77
C GLY A 42 -14.73 5.32 -3.14
N LEU A 43 -13.71 4.45 -3.27
CA LEU A 43 -12.38 4.69 -2.71
C LEU A 43 -11.68 5.91 -3.35
N PRO A 44 -11.57 6.04 -4.69
CA PRO A 44 -11.03 7.24 -5.31
C PRO A 44 -11.80 8.52 -5.00
N ILE A 45 -13.14 8.46 -4.95
CA ILE A 45 -13.96 9.63 -4.61
C ILE A 45 -13.71 10.06 -3.16
N GLY A 46 -13.65 9.11 -2.23
CA GLY A 46 -13.33 9.39 -0.83
C GLY A 46 -11.94 10.01 -0.68
N ALA A 47 -10.95 9.49 -1.39
CA ALA A 47 -9.60 10.07 -1.43
C ALA A 47 -9.62 11.49 -1.99
N HIS A 48 -10.36 11.75 -3.07
CA HIS A 48 -10.49 13.09 -3.65
C HIS A 48 -11.06 14.11 -2.67
N PHE A 49 -12.14 13.76 -1.95
CA PHE A 49 -12.70 14.65 -0.93
C PHE A 49 -11.75 14.89 0.23
N LEU A 50 -11.04 13.86 0.68
CA LEU A 50 -10.04 13.99 1.75
C LEU A 50 -8.89 14.92 1.35
N ILE A 51 -8.35 14.78 0.14
CA ILE A 51 -7.26 15.61 -0.38
C ILE A 51 -7.73 17.07 -0.53
N ASN A 52 -8.93 17.30 -1.08
CA ASN A 52 -9.46 18.64 -1.26
C ASN A 52 -9.69 19.34 0.08
N GLY A 53 -10.32 18.66 1.05
CA GLY A 53 -10.53 19.22 2.38
C GLY A 53 -9.22 19.50 3.12
N ALA A 54 -8.24 18.59 3.04
CA ALA A 54 -6.92 18.80 3.62
C ALA A 54 -6.17 19.97 2.95
N THR A 55 -6.32 20.14 1.64
CA THR A 55 -5.73 21.23 0.87
C THR A 55 -6.33 22.58 1.28
N GLU A 56 -7.66 22.65 1.46
CA GLU A 56 -8.35 23.87 1.89
C GLU A 56 -7.91 24.29 3.30
N ILE A 57 -7.80 23.34 4.22
CA ILE A 57 -7.23 23.59 5.56
C ILE A 57 -5.79 24.08 5.42
N ALA A 58 -4.93 23.40 4.64
CA ALA A 58 -3.54 23.82 4.49
C ALA A 58 -3.40 25.25 3.93
N ARG A 59 -4.27 25.67 3.01
CA ARG A 59 -4.34 27.04 2.49
C ARG A 59 -4.75 28.06 3.55
N GLU A 60 -5.71 27.72 4.41
CA GLU A 60 -6.10 28.57 5.54
C GLU A 60 -4.92 28.81 6.51
N PHE A 61 -4.06 27.79 6.67
CA PHE A 61 -2.81 27.88 7.42
C PHE A 61 -1.64 28.51 6.64
N GLN A 62 -1.90 29.10 5.46
CA GLN A 62 -0.91 29.77 4.61
C GLN A 62 0.26 28.86 4.17
N VAL A 63 0.01 27.56 4.04
CA VAL A 63 0.96 26.62 3.46
C VAL A 63 1.03 26.83 1.95
N GLY A 64 2.24 26.94 1.39
CA GLY A 64 2.44 27.16 -0.04
C GLY A 64 1.95 25.98 -0.91
N GLU A 65 1.41 26.29 -2.10
CA GLU A 65 0.91 25.29 -3.07
C GLU A 65 1.97 24.24 -3.45
N GLU A 66 3.24 24.63 -3.48
CA GLU A 66 4.37 23.74 -3.74
C GLU A 66 4.46 22.63 -2.67
N VAL A 67 4.33 23.01 -1.40
CA VAL A 67 4.36 22.06 -0.28
C VAL A 67 3.13 21.17 -0.31
N ILE A 68 1.95 21.72 -0.59
CA ILE A 68 0.70 20.97 -0.72
C ILE A 68 0.81 19.93 -1.86
N GLY A 69 1.28 20.34 -3.04
CA GLY A 69 1.46 19.45 -4.18
C GLY A 69 2.47 18.33 -3.91
N LEU A 70 3.61 18.66 -3.31
CA LEU A 70 4.66 17.69 -2.99
C LEU A 70 4.31 16.76 -1.81
N SER A 71 3.31 17.09 -0.99
CA SER A 71 2.93 16.29 0.17
C SER A 71 1.51 15.72 0.07
N LEU A 72 0.48 16.54 0.24
CA LEU A 72 -0.92 16.12 0.30
C LEU A 72 -1.38 15.46 -1.00
N VAL A 73 -1.05 16.04 -2.15
CA VAL A 73 -1.42 15.47 -3.45
C VAL A 73 -0.63 14.19 -3.71
N ALA A 74 0.68 14.20 -3.45
CA ALA A 74 1.54 13.03 -3.61
C ALA A 74 1.05 11.84 -2.76
N ILE A 75 0.82 12.05 -1.45
CA ILE A 75 0.25 11.04 -0.55
C ILE A 75 -1.15 10.64 -1.01
N GLY A 76 -1.92 11.61 -1.50
CA GLY A 76 -3.28 11.45 -1.97
C GLY A 76 -3.46 10.34 -2.99
N THR A 77 -2.50 10.19 -3.91
CA THR A 77 -2.51 9.15 -4.94
C THR A 77 -2.43 7.73 -4.40
N SER A 78 -1.88 7.54 -3.20
CA SER A 78 -1.72 6.23 -2.55
C SER A 78 -2.75 5.97 -1.44
N LEU A 79 -3.66 6.91 -1.20
CA LEU A 79 -4.70 6.79 -0.17
C LEU A 79 -5.67 5.62 -0.42
N PRO A 80 -6.18 5.38 -1.64
CA PRO A 80 -7.04 4.22 -1.91
C PRO A 80 -6.34 2.88 -1.58
N GLU A 81 -5.08 2.74 -1.95
CA GLU A 81 -4.24 1.57 -1.71
C GLU A 81 -3.95 1.41 -0.22
N PHE A 82 -3.69 2.50 0.48
CA PHE A 82 -3.52 2.49 1.93
C PHE A 82 -4.82 2.07 2.63
N ALA A 83 -5.96 2.63 2.24
CA ALA A 83 -7.26 2.31 2.83
C ALA A 83 -7.65 0.84 2.63
N THR A 84 -7.42 0.29 1.42
CA THR A 84 -7.67 -1.13 1.12
C THR A 84 -6.75 -2.06 1.90
N THR A 85 -5.46 -1.74 1.97
CA THR A 85 -4.48 -2.49 2.77
C THR A 85 -4.84 -2.48 4.25
N LEU A 86 -5.20 -1.32 4.79
CA LEU A 86 -5.55 -1.16 6.20
C LEU A 86 -6.84 -1.91 6.53
N ALA A 87 -7.84 -1.87 5.65
CA ALA A 87 -9.07 -2.64 5.81
C ALA A 87 -8.80 -4.16 5.84
N ALA A 88 -7.92 -4.66 4.95
CA ALA A 88 -7.51 -6.07 4.95
C ALA A 88 -6.74 -6.44 6.23
N ALA A 89 -5.82 -5.57 6.67
CA ALA A 89 -5.05 -5.78 7.90
C ALA A 89 -5.94 -5.80 9.16
N PHE A 90 -6.91 -4.89 9.28
CA PHE A 90 -7.85 -4.87 10.41
C PHE A 90 -8.75 -6.12 10.47
N ARG A 91 -9.05 -6.71 9.30
CA ARG A 91 -9.78 -7.98 9.20
C ARG A 91 -8.89 -9.21 9.39
N ARG A 92 -7.61 -9.03 9.76
CA ARG A 92 -6.61 -10.10 9.92
C ARG A 92 -6.29 -10.88 8.64
N HIS A 93 -6.70 -10.39 7.47
CA HIS A 93 -6.32 -10.95 6.18
C HIS A 93 -4.96 -10.41 5.73
N SER A 94 -3.91 -10.79 6.46
CA SER A 94 -2.54 -10.29 6.25
C SER A 94 -1.98 -10.63 4.86
N ASP A 95 -2.34 -11.78 4.30
CA ASP A 95 -1.95 -12.17 2.94
C ASP A 95 -2.53 -11.23 1.88
N VAL A 96 -3.79 -10.80 2.05
CA VAL A 96 -4.46 -9.85 1.16
C VAL A 96 -3.81 -8.46 1.27
N ALA A 97 -3.49 -8.02 2.49
CA ALA A 97 -2.80 -6.76 2.72
C ALA A 97 -1.41 -6.73 2.05
N ILE A 98 -0.61 -7.78 2.23
CA ILE A 98 0.71 -7.91 1.59
C ILE A 98 0.58 -7.98 0.06
N GLY A 99 -0.39 -8.77 -0.43
CA GLY A 99 -0.67 -8.89 -1.86
C GLY A 99 -1.03 -7.56 -2.50
N ASN A 100 -1.82 -6.72 -1.82
CA ASN A 100 -2.17 -5.38 -2.31
C ASN A 100 -0.93 -4.46 -2.38
N VAL A 101 -0.13 -4.40 -1.32
CA VAL A 101 1.08 -3.53 -1.29
C VAL A 101 2.08 -3.91 -2.38
N ILE A 102 2.36 -5.22 -2.53
CA ILE A 102 3.32 -5.69 -3.54
C ILE A 102 2.73 -5.54 -4.94
N GLY A 103 1.47 -5.94 -5.12
CA GLY A 103 0.77 -5.89 -6.40
C GLY A 103 0.70 -4.47 -6.97
N SER A 104 0.31 -3.49 -6.15
CA SER A 104 0.22 -2.09 -6.57
C SER A 104 1.59 -1.51 -6.91
N ASN A 105 2.66 -1.83 -6.17
CA ASN A 105 4.01 -1.37 -6.52
C ASN A 105 4.52 -1.97 -7.83
N VAL A 106 4.29 -3.26 -8.06
CA VAL A 106 4.66 -3.92 -9.33
C VAL A 106 3.85 -3.35 -10.49
N PHE A 107 2.54 -3.13 -10.31
CA PHE A 107 1.68 -2.52 -11.32
C PHE A 107 2.11 -1.08 -11.65
N ASN A 108 2.41 -0.26 -10.65
CA ASN A 108 2.85 1.12 -10.86
C ASN A 108 4.18 1.19 -11.62
N LEU A 109 5.12 0.30 -11.33
CA LEU A 109 6.42 0.25 -12.03
C LEU A 109 6.29 -0.31 -13.45
N LEU A 110 5.61 -1.44 -13.63
CA LEU A 110 5.57 -2.13 -14.92
C LEU A 110 4.50 -1.58 -15.85
N ALA A 111 3.28 -1.41 -15.35
CA ALA A 111 2.15 -0.97 -16.16
C ALA A 111 2.16 0.55 -16.35
N ILE A 112 2.12 1.33 -15.27
CA ILE A 112 2.02 2.79 -15.37
C ILE A 112 3.32 3.38 -15.90
N MET A 113 4.42 3.23 -15.17
CA MET A 113 5.71 3.81 -15.55
C MET A 113 6.25 3.18 -16.85
N GLY A 114 6.09 1.88 -17.05
CA GLY A 114 6.46 1.21 -18.31
C GLY A 114 5.66 1.74 -19.51
N ALA A 115 4.34 1.91 -19.38
CA ALA A 115 3.54 2.53 -20.45
C ALA A 115 3.91 3.99 -20.69
N THR A 116 4.11 4.79 -19.63
CA THR A 116 4.52 6.19 -19.76
C THR A 116 5.86 6.31 -20.48
N ALA A 117 6.84 5.46 -20.15
CA ALA A 117 8.17 5.45 -20.76
C ALA A 117 8.16 5.04 -22.24
N MET A 118 7.18 4.24 -22.68
CA MET A 118 6.99 3.91 -24.10
C MET A 118 6.41 5.08 -24.91
N VAL A 119 5.61 5.94 -24.28
CA VAL A 119 4.92 7.05 -24.95
C VAL A 119 5.76 8.32 -24.95
N ALA A 120 6.49 8.61 -23.86
CA ALA A 120 7.28 9.81 -23.70
C ALA A 120 8.56 9.54 -22.89
N PRO A 121 9.66 10.26 -23.19
CA PRO A 121 10.86 10.20 -22.35
C PRO A 121 10.54 10.73 -20.95
N VAL A 122 10.80 9.91 -19.94
CA VAL A 122 10.62 10.26 -18.53
C VAL A 122 11.94 10.83 -18.00
N PRO A 123 12.03 12.15 -17.72
CA PRO A 123 13.24 12.72 -17.15
C PRO A 123 13.46 12.17 -15.74
N VAL A 124 14.63 11.60 -15.49
CA VAL A 124 15.00 11.06 -14.17
C VAL A 124 15.92 12.06 -13.46
N PRO A 125 15.51 12.62 -12.31
CA PRO A 125 16.37 13.51 -11.54
C PRO A 125 17.64 12.80 -11.06
N PRO A 126 18.81 13.46 -11.03
CA PRO A 126 20.06 12.84 -10.55
C PRO A 126 19.97 12.33 -9.10
N GLY A 127 19.21 13.01 -8.23
CA GLY A 127 18.96 12.59 -6.85
C GLY A 127 18.27 11.22 -6.76
N PHE A 128 17.39 10.92 -7.72
CA PHE A 128 16.69 9.64 -7.81
C PHE A 128 17.65 8.47 -8.01
N LEU A 129 18.63 8.64 -8.91
CA LEU A 129 19.63 7.61 -9.21
C LEU A 129 20.68 7.48 -8.10
N ALA A 130 20.94 8.55 -7.36
CA ALA A 130 21.95 8.57 -6.31
C ALA A 130 21.48 7.88 -5.02
N LEU A 131 20.20 8.03 -4.64
CA LEU A 131 19.71 7.56 -3.35
C LEU A 131 18.36 6.87 -3.42
N ASP A 132 17.35 7.46 -4.08
CA ASP A 132 15.98 6.97 -4.01
C ASP A 132 15.85 5.53 -4.53
N ILE A 133 16.48 5.23 -5.68
CA ILE A 133 16.48 3.88 -6.25
C ILE A 133 17.12 2.85 -5.33
N TRP A 134 18.19 3.22 -4.60
CA TRP A 134 18.89 2.31 -3.69
C TRP A 134 18.09 2.05 -2.42
N VAL A 135 17.39 3.07 -1.89
CA VAL A 135 16.47 2.90 -0.76
C VAL A 135 15.31 1.99 -1.16
N MET A 136 14.77 2.14 -2.36
CA MET A 136 13.71 1.26 -2.89
C MET A 136 14.19 -0.19 -3.01
N VAL A 137 15.36 -0.42 -3.62
CA VAL A 137 15.94 -1.77 -3.79
C VAL A 137 16.24 -2.41 -2.43
N PHE A 138 16.82 -1.66 -1.49
CA PHE A 138 17.09 -2.15 -0.14
C PHE A 138 15.79 -2.55 0.57
N SER A 139 14.76 -1.70 0.50
CA SER A 139 13.46 -1.99 1.10
C SER A 139 12.82 -3.26 0.52
N ALA A 140 12.88 -3.43 -0.80
CA ALA A 140 12.42 -4.63 -1.48
C ALA A 140 13.21 -5.89 -1.05
N PHE A 141 14.54 -5.76 -0.92
CA PHE A 141 15.40 -6.85 -0.48
C PHE A 141 15.11 -7.28 0.96
N VAL A 142 14.84 -6.34 1.86
CA VAL A 142 14.45 -6.63 3.24
C VAL A 142 13.07 -7.32 3.31
N LEU A 143 12.12 -6.95 2.43
CA LEU A 143 10.81 -7.59 2.35
C LEU A 143 10.86 -8.99 1.71
N LEU A 144 11.80 -9.24 0.80
CA LEU A 144 11.92 -10.49 0.04
C LEU A 144 11.86 -11.78 0.89
N PRO A 145 12.61 -11.95 2.00
CA PRO A 145 12.54 -13.18 2.80
C PRO A 145 11.18 -13.41 3.44
N PHE A 146 10.44 -12.35 3.78
CA PHE A 146 9.09 -12.47 4.33
C PHE A 146 8.12 -12.96 3.27
N ILE A 147 8.27 -12.47 2.03
CA ILE A 147 7.45 -12.91 0.89
C ILE A 147 7.75 -14.37 0.54
N LEU A 148 9.02 -14.73 0.37
CA LEU A 148 9.44 -16.06 -0.06
C LEU A 148 9.09 -17.16 0.96
N ARG A 149 9.15 -16.83 2.25
CA ARG A 149 8.85 -17.79 3.33
C ARG A 149 7.39 -17.76 3.79
N ARG A 150 6.52 -16.97 3.13
CA ARG A 150 5.18 -16.62 3.64
C ARG A 150 5.21 -16.25 5.13
N GLY A 151 6.26 -15.52 5.50
CA GLY A 151 6.50 -15.10 6.87
C GLY A 151 5.58 -13.95 7.24
N VAL A 152 5.07 -13.99 8.47
CA VAL A 152 4.24 -12.89 9.00
C VAL A 152 5.12 -11.68 9.29
N ILE A 153 4.69 -10.50 8.84
CA ILE A 153 5.37 -9.24 9.19
C ILE A 153 4.98 -8.90 10.62
N ASN A 154 5.93 -9.13 11.53
CA ASN A 154 5.73 -8.84 12.95
C ASN A 154 5.85 -7.32 13.22
N TRP A 155 5.28 -6.88 14.33
CA TRP A 155 5.32 -5.47 14.76
C TRP A 155 6.73 -4.84 14.78
N PRO A 156 7.81 -5.54 15.21
CA PRO A 156 9.16 -4.97 15.15
C PRO A 156 9.65 -4.68 13.72
N VAL A 157 9.28 -5.53 12.76
CA VAL A 157 9.64 -5.36 11.35
C VAL A 157 8.84 -4.19 10.78
N GLY A 158 7.54 -4.11 11.07
CA GLY A 158 6.71 -2.97 10.68
C GLY A 158 7.23 -1.65 11.25
N MET A 159 7.63 -1.62 12.52
CA MET A 159 8.18 -0.44 13.15
C MET A 159 9.55 -0.04 12.56
N LEU A 160 10.39 -1.00 12.20
CA LEU A 160 11.63 -0.74 11.46
C LEU A 160 11.34 -0.02 10.13
N PHE A 161 10.36 -0.49 9.35
CA PHE A 161 9.98 0.16 8.09
C PHE A 161 9.43 1.58 8.30
N ILE A 162 8.62 1.80 9.34
CA ILE A 162 8.09 3.12 9.68
C ILE A 162 9.24 4.08 10.05
N LEU A 163 10.16 3.65 10.91
CA LEU A 163 11.30 4.47 11.31
C LEU A 163 12.23 4.76 10.13
N ALA A 164 12.47 3.77 9.26
CA ALA A 164 13.24 3.95 8.04
C ALA A 164 12.57 4.97 7.10
N TYR A 165 11.24 4.88 6.93
CA TYR A 165 10.48 5.82 6.10
C TYR A 165 10.51 7.24 6.66
N ILE A 166 10.29 7.42 7.96
CA ILE A 166 10.39 8.74 8.62
C ILE A 166 11.81 9.29 8.50
N GLY A 167 12.84 8.47 8.72
CA GLY A 167 14.24 8.88 8.56
C GLY A 167 14.55 9.32 7.13
N TYR A 168 14.05 8.60 6.13
CA TYR A 168 14.17 8.93 4.72
C TYR A 168 13.46 10.25 4.37
N LEU A 169 12.24 10.47 4.86
CA LEU A 169 11.53 11.75 4.66
C LEU A 169 12.28 12.93 5.29
N ILE A 170 12.81 12.75 6.50
CA ILE A 170 13.63 13.78 7.17
C ILE A 170 14.87 14.07 6.33
N PHE A 171 15.58 13.03 5.88
CA PHE A 171 16.78 13.17 5.06
C PHE A 171 16.49 13.97 3.77
N ILE A 172 15.46 13.61 3.01
CA ILE A 172 15.05 14.33 1.80
C ILE A 172 14.67 15.78 2.10
N PHE A 173 13.93 16.01 3.19
CA PHE A 173 13.50 17.36 3.54
C PHE A 173 14.68 18.26 3.97
N TYR A 174 15.72 17.70 4.58
CA TYR A 174 16.94 18.44 4.88
C TYR A 174 17.79 18.71 3.63
N ASP A 175 17.92 17.73 2.73
CA ASP A 175 18.69 17.88 1.50
C ASP A 175 18.01 18.85 0.52
N GLY A 176 16.69 18.73 0.33
CA GLY A 176 15.88 19.64 -0.47
C GLY A 176 15.93 21.09 0.02
N ARG A 177 15.92 21.31 1.35
CA ARG A 177 16.12 22.65 1.93
C ARG A 177 17.51 23.22 1.66
N LYS A 178 18.55 22.38 1.70
CA LYS A 178 19.92 22.80 1.35
C LYS A 178 20.03 23.26 -0.10
N MET A 179 19.33 22.57 -1.00
CA MET A 179 19.28 22.92 -2.42
C MET A 179 18.57 24.25 -2.68
N MET A 180 17.41 24.49 -2.04
CA MET A 180 16.70 25.78 -2.11
C MET A 180 17.52 26.95 -1.54
N MET A 181 18.24 26.76 -0.43
CA MET A 181 19.08 27.82 0.17
C MET A 181 20.35 28.16 -0.63
N THR A 182 20.76 27.31 -1.57
CA THR A 182 21.95 27.56 -2.41
C THR A 182 21.59 28.30 -3.71
N ILE A 183 20.30 28.29 -4.08
CA ILE A 183 19.79 28.87 -5.34
C ILE A 183 19.09 30.22 -5.11
N GLY A 184 18.67 30.53 -3.87
CA GLY A 184 18.15 31.85 -3.47
C GLY A 184 19.24 32.81 -3.03
#